data_AF-A0A3P3XS41-F1
#
_entry.id   AF-A0A3P3XS41-F1
#
_cell.length_a   1.000
_cell.length_b   1.000
_cell.length_c   1.000
_cell.angle_alpha   90.00
_cell.angle_beta   90.00
_cell.angle_gamma   90.00
#
_symmetry.space_group_name_H-M   'P 1'
#
loop_
_entity.id
_entity.type
_entity.pdbx_description
1 polymer ?
#
loop_
_entity_poly.entity_id
_entity_poly.type
_entity_poly.pdbx_seq_one_letter_code
_entity_poly.pdbx_strand_id
1 'polypeptide(L)'
;MRSDYRPRALDLGPTLEQMSVFLFGPRQTGKSSFVREKLKPEPTLSYNLLDGGLRLRLLADLTLMRQEMETCDIPAFARFLQTIL
;
A
#
# COMPACT_ATOMS: atom_id res chain seq x y z
N MET A 1 -36.21 -8.41 -16.46
CA MET A 1 -34.82 -8.91 -16.42
C MET A 1 -34.50 -9.33 -15.00
N ARG A 2 -34.38 -10.64 -14.72
CA ARG A 2 -33.86 -11.10 -13.43
C ARG A 2 -32.35 -10.85 -13.45
N SER A 3 -31.88 -10.03 -12.51
CA SER A 3 -30.45 -9.84 -12.30
C SER A 3 -29.91 -11.12 -11.67
N ASP A 4 -29.08 -11.86 -12.40
CA ASP A 4 -28.38 -13.03 -11.88
C ASP A 4 -27.39 -12.56 -10.81
N TYR A 5 -27.82 -12.63 -9.55
CA TYR A 5 -26.96 -12.28 -8.42
C TYR A 5 -25.76 -13.23 -8.38
N ARG A 6 -24.56 -12.66 -8.52
CA ARG A 6 -23.30 -13.39 -8.34
C ARG A 6 -22.84 -13.20 -6.89
N PRO A 7 -22.67 -14.29 -6.11
CA PRO A 7 -22.17 -14.17 -4.75
C PRO A 7 -20.77 -13.55 -4.76
N ARG A 8 -20.51 -12.69 -3.78
CA ARG A 8 -19.25 -11.95 -3.68
C ARG A 8 -18.15 -12.93 -3.28
N ALA A 9 -17.15 -13.10 -4.16
CA ALA A 9 -16.04 -14.03 -3.93
C ALA A 9 -15.07 -13.58 -2.81
N LEU A 10 -15.13 -12.29 -2.45
CA LEU A 10 -14.27 -11.68 -1.45
C LEU A 10 -15.14 -11.12 -0.32
N ASP A 11 -14.84 -11.53 0.90
CA ASP A 11 -15.33 -10.85 2.10
C ASP A 11 -14.48 -9.60 2.34
N LEU A 12 -15.06 -8.45 2.02
CA LEU A 12 -14.38 -7.16 2.12
C LEU A 12 -14.51 -6.54 3.51
N GLY A 13 -15.38 -7.07 4.39
CA GLY A 13 -15.61 -6.49 5.71
C GLY A 13 -14.32 -6.33 6.53
N PRO A 14 -13.60 -7.43 6.79
CA PRO A 14 -12.34 -7.39 7.54
C PRO A 14 -11.23 -6.60 6.83
N THR A 15 -11.21 -6.59 5.49
CA THR A 15 -10.20 -5.82 4.72
C THR A 15 -10.46 -4.32 4.80
N LEU A 16 -11.72 -3.90 4.85
CA LEU A 16 -12.11 -2.50 4.98
C LEU A 16 -11.92 -1.95 6.40
N GLU A 17 -11.82 -2.82 7.41
CA GLU A 17 -11.41 -2.45 8.77
C GLU A 17 -9.94 -1.96 8.82
N GLN A 18 -9.12 -2.32 7.84
CA GLN A 18 -7.77 -1.76 7.67
C GLN A 18 -7.86 -0.34 7.06
N MET A 19 -7.52 0.67 7.84
CA MET A 19 -7.57 2.07 7.39
C MET A 19 -6.46 2.38 6.38
N SER A 20 -6.84 2.61 5.12
CA SER A 20 -5.99 3.28 4.15
C SER A 20 -6.11 4.79 4.29
N VAL A 21 -4.99 5.49 4.47
CA VAL A 21 -4.96 6.95 4.57
C VAL A 21 -4.21 7.54 3.38
N PHE A 22 -4.78 8.57 2.76
CA PHE A 22 -4.09 9.36 1.75
C PHE A 22 -3.49 10.61 2.37
N LEU A 23 -2.19 10.80 2.22
CA LEU A 23 -1.49 12.01 2.66
C LEU A 23 -1.38 13.00 1.48
N PHE A 24 -2.32 13.95 1.42
CA PHE A 24 -2.35 14.99 0.40
C PHE A 24 -1.60 16.26 0.83
N GLY A 25 -1.16 17.05 -0.15
CA GLY A 25 -0.63 18.40 0.07
C GLY A 25 0.28 18.89 -1.06
N PRO A 26 0.54 20.20 -1.17
CA PRO A 26 1.40 20.81 -2.20
C PRO A 26 2.81 20.22 -2.26
N ARG A 27 3.53 20.39 -3.38
CA ARG A 27 4.93 19.94 -3.48
C ARG A 27 5.81 20.60 -2.41
N GLN A 28 6.87 19.90 -2.02
CA GLN A 28 7.89 20.39 -1.06
C GLN A 28 7.39 20.70 0.35
N THR A 29 6.17 20.30 0.73
CA THR A 29 5.66 20.46 2.11
C THR A 29 6.15 19.42 3.11
N GLY A 30 7.16 18.62 2.75
CA GLY A 30 7.76 17.64 3.66
C GLY A 30 6.92 16.39 3.92
N LYS A 31 5.92 16.06 3.07
CA LYS A 31 5.10 14.83 3.22
C LYS A 31 5.93 13.55 3.36
N SER A 32 6.96 13.38 2.53
CA SER A 32 7.87 12.22 2.63
C SER A 32 8.68 12.23 3.93
N SER A 33 9.11 13.41 4.39
CA SER A 33 9.79 13.57 5.68
C SER A 33 8.86 13.25 6.85
N PHE A 34 7.59 13.66 6.79
CA PHE A 34 6.60 13.35 7.82
C PHE A 34 6.39 11.84 7.95
N VAL A 35 6.19 11.12 6.83
CA VAL A 35 6.06 9.65 6.86
C VAL A 35 7.32 9.00 7.42
N ARG A 36 8.50 9.47 7.03
CA ARG A 36 9.77 8.87 7.48
C ARG A 36 10.05 9.08 8.97
N GLU A 37 9.75 10.27 9.50
CA GLU A 37 10.16 10.68 10.85
C GLU A 37 9.06 10.54 11.90
N LYS A 38 7.77 10.53 11.51
CA LYS A 38 6.63 10.52 12.45
C LYS A 38 5.81 9.26 12.44
N LEU A 39 5.81 8.48 11.35
CA LEU A 39 5.06 7.22 11.26
C LEU A 39 5.91 5.99 11.62
N LYS A 40 7.13 6.17 12.15
CA LYS A 40 7.97 5.05 12.61
C LYS A 40 7.88 4.85 14.12
N PRO A 41 7.12 3.83 14.55
CA PRO A 41 7.56 3.03 15.71
C PRO A 41 7.58 1.51 15.47
N GLU A 42 7.02 0.98 14.37
CA GLU A 42 6.91 -0.46 14.11
C GLU A 42 7.56 -0.88 12.78
N PRO A 43 7.96 -2.16 12.60
CA PRO A 43 8.34 -2.66 11.29
C PRO A 43 7.21 -2.33 10.31
N THR A 44 7.55 -1.66 9.20
CA THR A 44 6.58 -1.23 8.20
C THR A 44 7.22 -1.42 6.84
N LEU A 45 6.60 -2.21 5.97
CA LEU A 45 7.00 -2.28 4.56
C LEU A 45 6.59 -1.00 3.85
N SER A 46 7.55 -0.38 3.17
CA SER A 46 7.36 0.85 2.40
C SER A 46 7.85 0.65 0.98
N TYR A 47 6.94 0.79 0.03
CA TYR A 47 7.24 0.72 -1.40
C TYR A 47 7.14 2.09 -2.03
N ASN A 48 8.25 2.58 -2.60
CA ASN A 48 8.23 3.78 -3.42
C ASN A 48 7.97 3.41 -4.88
N LEU A 49 6.73 3.49 -5.34
CA LEU A 49 6.40 3.14 -6.74
C LEU A 49 6.92 4.15 -7.77
N LEU A 50 7.53 5.26 -7.35
CA LEU A 50 8.25 6.15 -8.26
C LEU A 50 9.68 5.66 -8.56
N ASP A 51 10.20 4.72 -7.76
CA ASP A 51 11.43 4.02 -8.12
C ASP A 51 11.13 3.14 -9.35
N GLY A 52 11.72 3.50 -10.48
CA GLY A 52 11.49 2.81 -11.75
C GLY A 52 11.91 1.34 -11.73
N GLY A 53 13.00 1.01 -11.03
CA GLY A 53 13.49 -0.37 -10.92
C GLY A 53 12.56 -1.22 -10.06
N LEU A 54 12.19 -0.70 -8.89
CA LEU A 54 11.23 -1.36 -8.00
C LEU A 54 9.88 -1.56 -8.69
N ARG A 55 9.36 -0.53 -9.36
CA ARG A 55 8.08 -0.59 -10.07
C ARG A 55 8.08 -1.66 -11.16
N LEU A 56 9.14 -1.74 -11.99
CA LEU A 56 9.21 -2.75 -13.05
C LEU A 56 9.28 -4.17 -12.48
N ARG A 57 10.02 -4.38 -11.39
CA ARG A 57 10.09 -5.70 -10.72
C ARG A 57 8.74 -6.13 -10.16
N LEU A 58 8.04 -5.22 -9.48
CA LEU A 58 6.71 -5.48 -8.92
C LEU A 58 5.63 -5.70 -9.98
N LEU A 59 5.73 -5.02 -11.13
CA LEU A 59 4.83 -5.26 -12.25
C LEU A 59 5.09 -6.59 -12.96
N ALA A 60 6.35 -7.01 -13.01
CA ALA A 60 6.72 -8.31 -13.57
C ALA A 60 6.26 -9.46 -12.66
N ASP A 61 6.33 -9.27 -11.34
CA ASP A 61 5.88 -10.25 -10.36
C ASP A 61 5.30 -9.59 -9.10
N LEU A 62 3.96 -9.65 -8.98
CA LEU A 62 3.22 -9.12 -7.83
C LEU A 62 3.37 -9.99 -6.57
N THR A 63 3.82 -11.23 -6.70
CA THR A 63 3.98 -12.14 -5.56
C THR A 63 5.14 -11.73 -4.64
N LEU A 64 6.09 -10.93 -5.16
CA LEU A 64 7.19 -10.37 -4.39
C LEU A 64 6.71 -9.56 -3.18
N MET A 65 5.62 -8.78 -3.30
CA MET A 65 5.06 -8.05 -2.16
C MET A 65 4.58 -9.01 -1.06
N ARG A 66 3.92 -10.11 -1.46
CA ARG A 66 3.40 -11.11 -0.54
C ARG A 66 4.55 -11.82 0.19
N GLN A 67 5.59 -12.22 -0.54
CA GLN A 67 6.75 -12.90 0.02
C GLN A 67 7.49 -12.01 1.04
N GLU A 68 7.67 -10.72 0.73
CA GLU A 68 8.28 -9.78 1.67
C GLU A 68 7.43 -9.57 2.93
N MET A 69 6.10 -9.50 2.78
CA MET A 69 5.19 -9.40 3.93
C MET A 69 5.27 -10.64 4.84
N GLU A 70 5.31 -11.83 4.25
CA GLU A 70 5.41 -13.11 4.98
C GLU A 70 6.77 -13.26 5.66
N THR A 71 7.86 -12.76 5.04
CA THR A 71 9.22 -12.87 5.58
C THR A 71 9.48 -11.93 6.75
N CYS A 72 8.83 -10.76 6.77
CA CYS A 72 9.07 -9.75 7.78
C CYS A 72 8.09 -9.79 8.98
N ASP A 73 7.12 -10.72 9.00
CA ASP A 73 6.10 -10.87 10.06
C ASP A 73 5.49 -9.53 10.49
N ILE A 74 5.05 -8.73 9.50
CA ILE A 74 4.66 -7.34 9.74
C ILE A 74 3.15 -7.22 9.91
N PRO A 75 2.66 -6.64 11.03
CA PRO A 75 1.23 -6.44 11.24
C PRO A 75 0.63 -5.32 10.36
N ALA A 76 1.46 -4.42 9.82
CA ALA A 76 1.04 -3.23 9.09
C ALA A 76 1.79 -3.03 7.76
N PHE A 77 1.04 -2.93 6.66
CA PHE A 77 1.53 -2.62 5.32
C PHE A 77 1.25 -1.16 4.98
N ALA A 78 2.28 -0.34 4.73
CA ALA A 78 2.12 1.04 4.31
C ALA A 78 2.47 1.22 2.83
N ARG A 79 1.46 1.38 1.98
CA ARG A 79 1.68 1.72 0.57
C ARG A 79 1.92 3.22 0.42
N PHE A 80 3.16 3.64 0.21
CA PHE A 80 3.45 5.03 -0.12
C PHE A 80 3.32 5.28 -1.62
N LEU A 81 2.12 5.70 -2.04
CA LEU A 81 1.89 6.22 -3.38
C LEU A 81 2.28 7.69 -3.42
N GLN A 82 3.52 7.99 -3.82
CA GLN A 82 3.87 9.34 -4.18
C GLN A 82 3.34 9.62 -5.59
N THR A 83 2.14 10.18 -5.70
CA THR A 83 1.64 10.69 -6.99
C THR A 83 2.24 12.07 -7.23
N ILE A 84 2.92 12.23 -8.36
CA ILE A 84 3.35 13.52 -8.89
C ILE A 84 2.08 14.26 -9.36
N LEU A 85 1.54 15.15 -8.51
CA LEU A 85 0.68 16.27 -8.91
C LEU A 85 1.39 17.55 -8.46
#